data_AF-A0A9E5JH97-F1
#
_entry.id   AF-A0A9E5JH97-F1
#
_cell.length_a   1.000
_cell.length_b   1.000
_cell.length_c   1.000
_cell.angle_alpha   90.00
_cell.angle_beta   90.00
_cell.angle_gamma   90.00
#
_symmetry.space_group_name_H-M   'P 1'
#
loop_
_entity.id
_entity.type
_entity.pdbx_description
1 polymer ?
#
loop_
_entity_poly.entity_id
_entity_poly.type
_entity_poly.pdbx_seq_one_letter_code
_entity_poly.pdbx_strand_id
1 'polypeptide(L)'
;MFAVVVALSLVLIFMRGDQLRADGQVESVFSREGAFLVNNVLFAVFAFVVLLGTVFPLIVEALQNRQIVVGEPFFDQLTIPIGLTMLFIMAVAPVLPWRKDGRNTMSQRLLAPAVLGVMCLAAALLAGAGGIEPLLAFALGGFAAGSALRHLYRAIRVQRLRGFVGRANGGMIVHLGVILICVALAASNSFTRSQEIDLVVGREVSFAGHTFELVDVIEQRDSRSQSVRALVSLDGGQAYAPSITKFTRIGMN
;
A
#
# COMPACT_ATOMS: atom_id res chain seq x y z
N MET A 1 12.89 18.41 -16.68
CA MET A 1 11.41 18.26 -16.61
C MET A 1 10.92 18.22 -15.17
N PHE A 2 11.37 17.27 -14.34
CA PHE A 2 11.00 17.18 -12.91
C PHE A 2 11.23 18.48 -12.12
N ALA A 3 12.42 19.06 -12.18
CA ALA A 3 12.74 20.31 -11.49
C ALA A 3 11.83 21.49 -11.90
N VAL A 4 11.43 21.53 -13.18
CA VAL A 4 10.51 22.56 -13.70
C VAL A 4 9.12 22.37 -13.10
N VAL A 5 8.62 21.13 -13.03
CA VAL A 5 7.32 20.82 -12.42
C VAL A 5 7.33 21.17 -10.92
N VAL A 6 8.39 20.81 -10.19
CA VAL A 6 8.52 21.14 -8.76
C VAL A 6 8.56 22.65 -8.54
N ALA A 7 9.39 23.37 -9.30
CA ALA A 7 9.50 24.83 -9.20
C ALA A 7 8.16 25.52 -9.50
N LEU A 8 7.47 25.13 -10.58
CA LEU A 8 6.18 25.70 -10.94
C LEU A 8 5.11 25.42 -9.88
N SER A 9 5.11 24.20 -9.32
CA SER A 9 4.17 23.80 -8.27
C SER A 9 4.37 24.62 -6.99
N LEU A 10 5.62 24.80 -6.56
CA LEU A 10 5.96 25.61 -5.39
C LEU A 10 5.56 27.08 -5.60
N VAL A 11 5.86 27.66 -6.76
CA VAL A 11 5.47 29.04 -7.10
C VAL A 11 3.95 29.19 -7.05
N LEU A 12 3.19 28.26 -7.63
CA LEU A 12 1.73 28.28 -7.58
C LEU A 12 1.18 28.17 -6.14
N ILE A 13 1.78 27.33 -5.30
CA ILE A 13 1.40 27.18 -3.90
C ILE A 13 1.66 28.48 -3.14
N PHE A 14 2.83 29.10 -3.30
CA PHE A 14 3.14 30.38 -2.67
C PHE A 14 2.20 31.50 -3.15
N MET A 15 1.92 31.57 -4.46
CA MET A 15 1.02 32.57 -5.02
C MET A 15 -0.44 32.42 -4.57
N ARG A 16 -0.89 31.19 -4.25
CA ARG A 16 -2.24 30.91 -3.75
C ARG A 16 -2.32 30.70 -2.24
N GLY A 17 -1.22 30.89 -1.52
CA GLY A 17 -1.13 30.64 -0.07
C GLY A 17 -2.23 31.31 0.73
N ASP A 18 -2.58 32.55 0.38
CA ASP A 18 -3.64 33.31 1.07
C ASP A 18 -5.06 32.75 0.83
N GLN A 19 -5.30 32.05 -0.29
CA GLN A 19 -6.58 31.37 -0.58
C GLN A 19 -6.66 29.97 0.05
N LEU A 20 -5.55 29.45 0.59
CA LEU A 20 -5.46 28.13 1.22
C LEU A 20 -5.65 28.21 2.75
N ARG A 21 -5.68 29.41 3.33
CA ARG A 21 -6.05 29.61 4.73
C ARG A 21 -7.53 29.28 4.94
N ALA A 22 -7.80 28.20 5.66
CA ALA A 22 -9.14 27.86 6.09
C ALA A 22 -9.53 28.73 7.31
N ASP A 23 -10.67 29.41 7.24
CA ASP A 23 -11.20 30.27 8.31
C ASP A 23 -11.79 29.50 9.52
N GLY A 24 -11.55 28.18 9.63
CA GLY A 24 -12.17 27.32 10.65
C GLY A 24 -11.15 26.62 11.54
N GLN A 25 -11.33 26.72 12.87
CA GLN A 25 -10.61 25.88 13.83
C GLN A 25 -11.23 24.48 13.86
N VAL A 26 -10.40 23.44 13.91
CA VAL A 26 -10.87 22.05 14.10
C VAL A 26 -11.27 21.91 15.57
N GLU A 27 -12.59 21.94 15.84
CA GLU A 27 -13.11 21.95 17.22
C GLU A 27 -12.83 20.64 18.01
N SER A 28 -12.60 19.52 17.32
CA SER A 28 -12.26 18.23 17.96
C SER A 28 -11.67 17.21 16.98
N VAL A 29 -10.69 16.42 17.42
CA VAL A 29 -10.14 15.27 16.67
C VAL A 29 -11.22 14.19 16.41
N PHE A 30 -12.24 14.11 17.26
CA PHE A 30 -13.36 13.16 17.13
C PHE A 30 -14.52 13.70 16.29
N SER A 31 -14.36 14.82 15.57
CA SER A 31 -15.33 15.30 14.58
C SER A 31 -15.09 14.67 13.19
N ARG A 32 -16.03 14.83 12.26
CA ARG A 32 -15.78 14.46 10.86
C ARG A 32 -14.64 15.27 10.27
N GLU A 33 -14.52 16.57 10.59
CA GLU A 33 -13.38 17.38 10.13
C GLU A 33 -12.06 16.87 10.72
N GLY A 34 -12.07 16.46 12.00
CA GLY A 34 -10.93 15.79 12.63
C GLY A 34 -10.53 14.51 11.91
N ALA A 35 -11.48 13.63 11.60
CA ALA A 35 -11.24 12.41 10.84
C ALA A 35 -10.68 12.69 9.43
N PHE A 36 -11.19 13.70 8.72
CA PHE A 36 -10.62 14.14 7.44
C PHE A 36 -9.18 14.64 7.57
N LEU A 37 -8.90 15.44 8.60
CA LEU A 37 -7.54 15.95 8.84
C LEU A 37 -6.56 14.81 9.15
N VAL A 38 -6.93 13.89 10.04
CA VAL A 38 -6.10 12.73 10.38
C VAL A 38 -5.84 11.87 9.15
N ASN A 39 -6.85 11.63 8.32
CA ASN A 39 -6.67 10.85 7.10
C ASN A 39 -5.71 11.54 6.10
N ASN A 40 -5.75 12.87 6.01
CA ASN A 40 -4.80 13.64 5.19
C ASN A 40 -3.36 13.62 5.75
N VAL A 41 -3.21 13.67 7.08
CA VAL A 41 -1.90 13.49 7.72
C VAL A 41 -1.35 12.10 7.41
N LEU A 42 -2.19 11.06 7.48
CA LEU A 42 -1.79 9.70 7.11
C LEU A 42 -1.35 9.62 5.63
N PHE A 43 -1.99 10.35 4.71
CA PHE A 43 -1.53 10.42 3.32
C PHE A 43 -0.15 11.05 3.21
N ALA A 44 0.08 12.14 3.93
CA ALA A 44 1.39 12.80 3.93
C ALA A 44 2.48 11.88 4.50
N VAL A 45 2.17 11.15 5.58
CA VAL A 45 3.07 10.14 6.15
C VAL A 45 3.33 9.00 5.18
N PHE A 46 2.28 8.47 4.52
CA PHE A 46 2.42 7.42 3.51
C PHE A 46 3.33 7.87 2.37
N ALA A 47 3.10 9.07 1.82
CA ALA A 47 3.93 9.64 0.77
C ALA A 47 5.38 9.85 1.23
N PHE A 48 5.58 10.31 2.46
CA PHE A 48 6.91 10.48 3.05
C PHE A 48 7.65 9.14 3.21
N VAL A 49 6.98 8.09 3.67
CA VAL A 49 7.55 6.74 3.78
C VAL A 49 7.99 6.22 2.42
N VAL A 50 7.14 6.36 1.39
CA VAL A 50 7.49 5.92 0.03
C VAL A 50 8.66 6.73 -0.54
N LEU A 51 8.65 8.04 -0.33
CA LEU A 51 9.77 8.91 -0.73
C LEU A 51 11.06 8.49 -0.01
N LEU A 52 11.00 8.24 1.30
CA LEU A 52 12.16 7.86 2.08
C LEU A 52 12.71 6.50 1.63
N GLY A 53 11.86 5.49 1.48
CA GLY A 53 12.25 4.14 1.04
C GLY A 53 12.89 4.11 -0.36
N THR A 54 12.53 5.06 -1.23
CA THR A 54 13.07 5.17 -2.59
C THR A 54 14.33 6.04 -2.67
N VAL A 55 14.40 7.12 -1.89
CA VAL A 55 15.53 8.07 -1.91
C VAL A 55 16.69 7.59 -1.02
N PHE A 56 16.40 6.89 0.09
CA PHE A 56 17.43 6.46 1.04
C PHE A 56 18.52 5.56 0.41
N PRO A 57 18.19 4.53 -0.40
CA PRO A 57 19.20 3.75 -1.12
C PRO A 57 20.14 4.59 -1.98
N LEU A 58 19.60 5.61 -2.68
CA LEU A 58 20.36 6.49 -3.56
C LEU A 58 21.32 7.39 -2.76
N ILE A 59 20.90 7.86 -1.58
CA ILE A 59 21.76 8.63 -0.68
C ILE A 59 22.92 7.77 -0.17
N VAL A 60 22.63 6.54 0.26
CA VAL A 60 23.66 5.62 0.76
C VAL A 60 24.65 5.25 -0.35
N GLU A 61 24.15 5.00 -1.56
CA GLU A 61 24.99 4.75 -2.73
C GLU A 61 25.92 5.94 -3.02
N ALA A 62 25.39 7.17 -3.01
CA ALA A 62 26.18 8.38 -3.27
C ALA A 62 27.25 8.66 -2.20
N LEU A 63 26.99 8.34 -0.93
CA LEU A 63 27.91 8.64 0.18
C LEU A 63 28.90 7.51 0.49
N GLN A 64 28.46 6.26 0.39
CA GLN A 64 29.24 5.09 0.82
C GLN A 64 29.71 4.23 -0.36
N ASN A 65 29.32 4.57 -1.60
CA ASN A 65 29.59 3.79 -2.80
C ASN A 65 29.15 2.32 -2.66
N ARG A 66 28.09 2.09 -1.88
CA ARG A 66 27.51 0.78 -1.57
C ARG A 66 26.03 0.80 -1.92
N GLN A 67 25.62 -0.13 -2.78
CA GLN A 67 24.22 -0.33 -3.11
C GLN A 67 23.53 -1.13 -2.01
N ILE A 68 22.44 -0.57 -1.48
CA ILE A 68 21.52 -1.26 -0.58
C ILE A 68 20.17 -1.38 -1.27
N VAL A 69 19.50 -2.52 -1.12
CA VAL A 69 18.16 -2.72 -1.67
C VAL A 69 17.20 -2.78 -0.50
N VAL A 70 16.22 -1.88 -0.49
CA VAL A 70 15.11 -1.91 0.46
C VAL A 70 14.05 -2.82 -0.13
N GLY A 71 13.86 -3.98 0.49
CA GLY A 71 12.91 -4.99 0.04
C GLY A 71 11.45 -4.69 0.42
N GLU A 72 10.55 -5.51 -0.11
CA GLU A 72 9.12 -5.54 0.21
C GLU A 72 8.80 -5.49 1.71
N PRO A 73 9.51 -6.21 2.62
CA PRO A 73 9.18 -6.20 4.05
C PRO A 73 9.22 -4.82 4.71
N PHE A 74 10.09 -3.92 4.25
CA PHE A 74 10.14 -2.55 4.76
C PHE A 74 8.86 -1.77 4.41
N PHE A 75 8.39 -1.92 3.17
CA PHE A 75 7.19 -1.24 2.71
C PHE A 75 5.96 -1.85 3.37
N ASP A 76 5.85 -3.16 3.49
CA ASP A 76 4.68 -3.80 4.10
C ASP A 76 4.52 -3.39 5.57
N GLN A 77 5.60 -3.42 6.34
CA GLN A 77 5.60 -3.04 7.76
C GLN A 77 5.08 -1.62 8.00
N LEU A 78 5.28 -0.70 7.05
CA LEU A 78 4.84 0.70 7.18
C LEU A 78 3.51 0.96 6.47
N THR A 79 3.33 0.43 5.27
CA THR A 79 2.16 0.73 4.42
C THR A 79 0.91 0.00 4.87
N ILE A 80 1.01 -1.24 5.36
CA ILE A 80 -0.17 -2.01 5.81
C ILE A 80 -0.84 -1.35 7.02
N PRO A 81 -0.13 -1.00 8.12
CA PRO A 81 -0.77 -0.35 9.26
C PRO A 81 -1.37 1.02 8.90
N ILE A 82 -0.68 1.80 8.08
CA ILE A 82 -1.18 3.11 7.61
C ILE A 82 -2.45 2.91 6.76
N GLY A 83 -2.43 1.98 5.81
CA GLY A 83 -3.55 1.68 4.94
C GLY A 83 -4.77 1.16 5.71
N LEU A 84 -4.57 0.24 6.66
CA LEU A 84 -5.64 -0.25 7.54
C LEU A 84 -6.22 0.88 8.41
N THR A 85 -5.37 1.75 8.95
CA THR A 85 -5.82 2.91 9.74
C THR A 85 -6.65 3.87 8.90
N MET A 86 -6.22 4.15 7.66
CA MET A 86 -7.00 4.93 6.70
C MET A 86 -8.35 4.29 6.40
N LEU A 87 -8.38 3.00 6.07
CA LEU A 87 -9.61 2.27 5.81
C LEU A 87 -10.55 2.31 7.02
N PHE A 88 -10.02 2.15 8.22
CA PHE A 88 -10.78 2.25 9.45
C PHE A 88 -11.39 3.65 9.64
N ILE A 89 -10.61 4.71 9.46
CA ILE A 89 -11.11 6.09 9.55
C ILE A 89 -12.17 6.34 8.49
N MET A 90 -11.96 5.89 7.25
CA MET A 90 -12.95 6.02 6.17
C MET A 90 -14.24 5.22 6.44
N ALA A 91 -14.14 4.10 7.16
CA ALA A 91 -15.30 3.33 7.59
C ALA A 91 -16.05 4.00 8.75
N VAL A 92 -15.34 4.61 9.71
CA VAL A 92 -15.93 5.23 10.91
C VAL A 92 -16.41 6.66 10.67
N ALA A 93 -15.77 7.43 9.78
CA ALA A 93 -16.13 8.83 9.52
C ALA A 93 -17.60 9.04 9.12
N PRO A 94 -18.22 8.19 8.29
CA PRO A 94 -19.65 8.26 8.01
C PRO A 94 -20.54 8.01 9.24
N VAL A 95 -20.04 7.27 10.24
CA VAL A 95 -20.75 6.89 11.47
C VAL A 95 -20.73 8.01 12.51
N LEU A 96 -19.74 8.91 12.47
CA LEU A 96 -19.65 10.03 13.40
C LEU A 96 -20.84 11.00 13.22
N PRO A 97 -21.60 11.29 14.29
CA PRO A 97 -22.81 12.10 14.20
C PRO A 97 -22.50 13.60 14.00
N TRP A 98 -23.28 14.27 13.15
CA TRP A 98 -23.24 15.73 13.02
C TRP A 98 -24.08 16.38 14.12
N ARG A 99 -23.62 16.28 15.38
CA ARG A 99 -24.19 16.94 16.57
C ARG A 99 -25.67 16.64 16.94
N LYS A 100 -26.56 16.21 16.04
CA LYS A 100 -28.03 16.00 16.28
C LYS A 100 -28.73 15.02 15.31
N ASP A 101 -28.06 14.02 14.74
CA ASP A 101 -28.76 13.01 13.93
C ASP A 101 -29.31 11.86 14.80
N GLY A 102 -30.62 11.67 14.80
CA GLY A 102 -31.31 10.63 15.58
C GLY A 102 -30.80 9.22 15.27
N ARG A 103 -30.48 8.45 16.32
CA ARG A 103 -29.90 7.09 16.25
C ARG A 103 -30.66 6.12 15.34
N ASN A 104 -31.98 6.29 15.19
CA ASN A 104 -32.83 5.37 14.43
C ASN A 104 -32.65 5.46 12.91
N THR A 105 -32.25 6.62 12.38
CA THR A 105 -32.02 6.81 10.94
C THR A 105 -30.58 6.43 10.55
N MET A 106 -29.68 6.32 11.53
CA MET A 106 -28.26 6.06 11.30
C MET A 106 -27.98 4.58 11.05
N SER A 107 -28.58 3.68 11.85
CA SER A 107 -28.40 2.22 11.70
C SER A 107 -28.87 1.74 10.33
N GLN A 108 -30.03 2.18 9.86
CA GLN A 108 -30.55 1.84 8.53
C GLN A 108 -29.69 2.37 7.38
N ARG A 109 -28.95 3.45 7.60
CA ARG A 109 -28.02 4.02 6.59
C ARG A 109 -26.71 3.24 6.50
N LEU A 110 -26.31 2.58 7.58
CA LEU A 110 -25.04 1.85 7.71
C LEU A 110 -25.18 0.35 7.42
N LEU A 111 -26.40 -0.20 7.41
CA LEU A 111 -26.64 -1.60 7.04
C LEU A 111 -26.10 -1.94 5.64
N ALA A 112 -26.36 -1.10 4.63
CA ALA A 112 -25.88 -1.38 3.27
C ALA A 112 -24.33 -1.42 3.18
N PRO A 113 -23.58 -0.43 3.73
CA PRO A 113 -22.13 -0.53 3.89
C PRO A 113 -21.68 -1.77 4.68
N ALA A 114 -22.35 -2.10 5.79
CA ALA A 114 -22.00 -3.25 6.62
C ALA A 114 -22.15 -4.57 5.86
N VAL A 115 -23.25 -4.75 5.12
CA VAL A 115 -23.47 -5.93 4.27
C VAL A 115 -22.37 -6.03 3.22
N LEU A 116 -21.99 -4.93 2.58
CA LEU A 116 -20.92 -4.95 1.57
C LEU A 116 -19.57 -5.34 2.19
N GLY A 117 -19.25 -4.82 3.37
CA GLY A 117 -18.04 -5.20 4.12
C GLY A 117 -18.01 -6.69 4.47
N VAL A 118 -19.12 -7.24 4.97
CA VAL A 118 -19.24 -8.67 5.28
C VAL A 118 -19.15 -9.54 4.01
N MET A 119 -19.76 -9.11 2.92
CA MET A 119 -19.66 -9.81 1.62
C MET A 119 -18.22 -9.83 1.10
N CYS A 120 -17.49 -8.71 1.19
CA CYS A 120 -16.08 -8.66 0.81
C CYS A 120 -15.22 -9.57 1.70
N LEU A 121 -15.47 -9.59 3.01
CA LEU A 121 -14.79 -10.50 3.94
C LEU A 121 -15.06 -11.98 3.59
N ALA A 122 -16.33 -12.33 3.35
CA ALA A 122 -16.70 -13.69 2.96
C ALA A 122 -16.06 -14.09 1.63
N ALA A 123 -16.05 -13.19 0.64
CA ALA A 123 -15.37 -13.43 -0.64
C ALA A 123 -13.87 -13.66 -0.48
N ALA A 124 -13.20 -12.89 0.40
CA ALA A 124 -11.78 -13.08 0.70
C ALA A 124 -11.50 -14.44 1.35
N LEU A 125 -12.33 -14.85 2.31
CA LEU A 125 -12.22 -16.18 2.94
C LEU A 125 -12.42 -17.32 1.93
N LEU A 126 -13.42 -17.19 1.04
CA LEU A 126 -13.67 -18.18 -0.01
C LEU A 126 -12.56 -18.24 -1.05
N ALA A 127 -11.88 -17.11 -1.32
CA ALA A 127 -10.72 -17.04 -2.19
C ALA A 127 -9.43 -17.58 -1.54
N GLY A 128 -9.48 -18.01 -0.27
CA GLY A 128 -8.33 -18.56 0.44
C GLY A 128 -7.37 -17.52 1.02
N ALA A 129 -7.81 -16.27 1.21
CA ALA A 129 -6.99 -15.24 1.84
C ALA A 129 -6.59 -15.65 3.27
N GLY A 130 -5.28 -15.76 3.50
CA GLY A 130 -4.70 -16.03 4.82
C GLY A 130 -4.25 -14.74 5.50
N GLY A 131 -4.35 -14.71 6.83
CA GLY A 131 -3.87 -13.60 7.67
C GLY A 131 -4.96 -12.60 8.08
N ILE A 132 -4.74 -11.92 9.21
CA ILE A 132 -5.71 -10.97 9.77
C ILE A 132 -5.72 -9.66 8.96
N GLU A 133 -4.58 -9.21 8.46
CA GLU A 133 -4.44 -7.91 7.79
C GLU A 133 -5.23 -7.84 6.47
N PRO A 134 -5.15 -8.84 5.56
CA PRO A 134 -5.93 -8.82 4.32
C PRO A 134 -7.43 -8.93 4.59
N LEU A 135 -7.83 -9.77 5.56
CA LEU A 135 -9.24 -9.91 5.96
C LEU A 135 -9.81 -8.59 6.48
N LEU A 136 -9.06 -7.88 7.34
CA LEU A 136 -9.43 -6.55 7.81
C LEU A 136 -9.50 -5.54 6.67
N ALA A 137 -8.54 -5.57 5.73
CA ALA A 137 -8.55 -4.67 4.58
C ALA A 137 -9.77 -4.89 3.69
N PHE A 138 -10.15 -6.14 3.39
CA PHE A 138 -11.36 -6.45 2.62
C PHE A 138 -12.64 -6.05 3.36
N ALA A 139 -12.72 -6.31 4.67
CA ALA A 139 -13.88 -5.95 5.48
C ALA A 139 -14.08 -4.43 5.59
N LEU A 140 -13.02 -3.71 6.00
CA LEU A 140 -13.03 -2.25 6.15
C LEU A 140 -13.13 -1.54 4.81
N GLY A 141 -12.43 -2.04 3.79
CA GLY A 141 -12.49 -1.52 2.42
C GLY A 141 -13.87 -1.69 1.81
N GLY A 142 -14.51 -2.85 1.97
CA GLY A 142 -15.89 -3.06 1.54
C GLY A 142 -16.86 -2.13 2.26
N PHE A 143 -16.72 -1.97 3.58
CA PHE A 143 -17.55 -1.03 4.33
C PHE A 143 -17.38 0.41 3.83
N ALA A 144 -16.13 0.89 3.75
CA ALA A 144 -15.80 2.24 3.33
C ALA A 144 -16.26 2.51 1.89
N ALA A 145 -16.03 1.57 0.97
CA ALA A 145 -16.50 1.65 -0.41
C ALA A 145 -18.04 1.68 -0.49
N GLY A 146 -18.72 0.82 0.27
CA GLY A 146 -20.18 0.81 0.33
C GLY A 146 -20.76 2.14 0.83
N SER A 147 -20.10 2.77 1.79
CA SER A 147 -20.47 4.10 2.29
C SER A 147 -20.27 5.19 1.21
N ALA A 148 -19.14 5.15 0.50
CA ALA A 148 -18.80 6.12 -0.53
C ALA A 148 -19.68 5.99 -1.78
N LEU A 149 -19.90 4.75 -2.25
CA LEU A 149 -20.78 4.43 -3.37
C LEU A 149 -22.22 4.84 -3.09
N ARG A 150 -22.72 4.61 -1.88
CA ARG A 150 -24.07 5.03 -1.48
C ARG A 150 -24.22 6.55 -1.51
N HIS A 151 -23.19 7.28 -1.06
CA HIS A 151 -23.19 8.74 -1.12
C HIS A 151 -23.22 9.22 -2.58
N LEU A 152 -22.34 8.66 -3.42
CA LEU A 152 -22.26 9.00 -4.84
C LEU A 152 -23.55 8.66 -5.60
N TYR A 153 -24.14 7.49 -5.34
CA TYR A 153 -25.41 7.07 -5.94
C TYR A 153 -26.54 8.05 -5.61
N ARG A 154 -26.65 8.50 -4.35
CA ARG A 154 -27.65 9.50 -3.96
C ARG A 154 -27.41 10.84 -4.65
N ALA A 155 -26.16 11.29 -4.70
CA ALA A 155 -25.80 12.55 -5.36
C ALA A 155 -26.14 12.52 -6.86
N ILE A 156 -25.84 11.42 -7.56
CA ILE A 156 -26.17 11.23 -8.98
C ILE A 156 -27.69 11.16 -9.16
N ARG A 157 -28.42 10.44 -8.30
CA ARG A 157 -29.88 10.32 -8.41
C ARG A 157 -30.59 11.68 -8.32
N VAL A 158 -30.10 12.57 -7.46
CA VAL A 158 -30.71 13.89 -7.22
C VAL A 158 -30.22 14.96 -8.20
N GLN A 159 -28.92 14.98 -8.51
CA GLN A 159 -28.28 16.07 -9.28
C GLN A 159 -27.82 15.63 -10.68
N ARG A 160 -28.12 14.40 -11.10
CA ARG A 160 -27.70 13.77 -12.38
C ARG A 160 -26.19 13.91 -12.61
N LEU A 161 -25.75 14.23 -13.83
CA LEU A 161 -24.34 14.37 -14.21
C LEU A 161 -23.60 15.46 -13.40
N ARG A 162 -24.30 16.52 -12.96
CA ARG A 162 -23.71 17.53 -12.05
C ARG A 162 -23.40 16.94 -10.67
N GLY A 163 -24.11 15.89 -10.26
CA GLY A 163 -23.81 15.10 -9.07
C GLY A 163 -22.56 14.22 -9.20
N PHE A 164 -22.04 13.96 -10.39
CA PHE A 164 -20.76 13.26 -10.56
C PHE A 164 -19.58 14.24 -10.65
N VAL A 165 -19.76 15.37 -11.34
CA VAL A 165 -18.70 16.36 -11.63
C VAL A 165 -18.59 17.48 -10.59
N GLY A 166 -19.49 17.53 -9.59
CA GLY A 166 -19.45 18.54 -8.53
C GLY A 166 -18.23 18.38 -7.61
N ARG A 167 -17.66 19.52 -7.15
CA ARG A 167 -16.48 19.58 -6.26
C ARG A 167 -16.57 18.64 -5.04
N ALA A 168 -17.75 18.52 -4.45
CA ALA A 168 -17.98 17.66 -3.28
C ALA A 168 -17.94 16.15 -3.63
N ASN A 169 -18.30 15.75 -4.84
CA ASN A 169 -18.37 14.34 -5.25
C ASN A 169 -17.03 13.84 -5.85
N GLY A 170 -16.20 14.75 -6.37
CA GLY A 170 -14.83 14.42 -6.78
C GLY A 170 -14.00 13.84 -5.62
N GLY A 171 -14.17 14.36 -4.40
CA GLY A 171 -13.53 13.78 -3.20
C GLY A 171 -13.93 12.34 -2.93
N MET A 172 -15.18 11.96 -3.18
CA MET A 172 -15.65 10.59 -2.98
C MET A 172 -15.05 9.60 -3.99
N ILE A 173 -14.78 10.05 -5.22
CA ILE A 173 -14.07 9.24 -6.24
C ILE A 173 -12.62 9.00 -5.80
N VAL A 174 -11.95 10.04 -5.29
CA VAL A 174 -10.60 9.91 -4.75
C VAL A 174 -10.57 8.91 -3.59
N HIS A 175 -11.52 8.98 -2.66
CA HIS A 175 -11.63 8.00 -1.57
C HIS A 175 -11.82 6.57 -2.07
N LEU A 176 -12.65 6.34 -3.09
CA LEU A 176 -12.79 5.02 -3.71
C LEU A 176 -11.48 4.52 -4.33
N GLY A 177 -10.73 5.41 -5.00
CA GLY A 177 -9.41 5.08 -5.53
C GLY A 177 -8.43 4.68 -4.44
N VAL A 178 -8.44 5.38 -3.30
CA VAL A 178 -7.56 5.06 -2.16
C VAL A 178 -7.97 3.74 -1.52
N ILE A 179 -9.27 3.51 -1.31
CA ILE A 179 -9.78 2.24 -0.79
C ILE A 179 -9.29 1.08 -1.66
N LEU A 180 -9.40 1.23 -2.99
CA LEU A 180 -8.92 0.23 -3.94
C LEU A 180 -7.42 -0.04 -3.78
N ILE A 181 -6.59 1.00 -3.67
CA ILE A 181 -5.14 0.86 -3.47
C ILE A 181 -4.83 0.15 -2.14
N CYS A 182 -5.44 0.56 -1.04
CA CYS A 182 -5.20 -0.05 0.27
C CYS A 182 -5.60 -1.53 0.30
N VAL A 183 -6.74 -1.89 -0.30
CA VAL A 183 -7.18 -3.28 -0.43
C VAL A 183 -6.23 -4.07 -1.32
N ALA A 184 -5.77 -3.49 -2.44
CA ALA A 184 -4.84 -4.15 -3.35
C ALA A 184 -3.49 -4.45 -2.69
N LEU A 185 -2.92 -3.51 -1.93
CA LEU A 185 -1.67 -3.69 -1.19
C LEU A 185 -1.79 -4.78 -0.10
N ALA A 186 -2.91 -4.80 0.62
CA ALA A 186 -3.16 -5.84 1.61
C ALA A 186 -3.41 -7.21 0.96
N ALA A 187 -4.05 -7.24 -0.21
CA ALA A 187 -4.33 -8.46 -0.94
C ALA A 187 -3.07 -9.07 -1.59
N SER A 188 -2.14 -8.26 -2.14
CA SER A 188 -0.93 -8.77 -2.81
C SER A 188 -0.06 -9.59 -1.85
N ASN A 189 -0.04 -9.20 -0.57
CA ASN A 189 0.67 -9.91 0.48
C ASN A 189 -0.01 -11.23 0.89
N SER A 190 -1.34 -11.30 0.86
CA SER A 190 -2.09 -12.47 1.35
C SER A 190 -1.85 -13.75 0.53
N PHE A 191 -1.54 -13.58 -0.76
CA PHE A 191 -1.33 -14.70 -1.68
C PHE A 191 0.15 -15.07 -1.86
N THR A 192 1.06 -14.35 -1.20
CA THR A 192 2.50 -14.56 -1.34
C THR A 192 3.05 -15.22 -0.07
N ARG A 193 3.66 -16.40 -0.21
CA ARG A 193 4.44 -17.04 0.87
C ARG A 193 5.92 -16.88 0.54
N SER A 194 6.61 -16.05 1.31
CA SER A 194 8.07 -15.89 1.25
C SER A 194 8.69 -16.29 2.59
N GLN A 195 9.76 -17.08 2.56
CA GLN A 195 10.56 -17.42 3.73
C GLN A 195 12.03 -17.43 3.33
N GLU A 196 12.86 -16.76 4.13
CA GLU A 196 14.31 -16.85 4.00
C GLU A 196 14.78 -18.15 4.66
N ILE A 197 15.51 -18.96 3.90
CA ILE A 197 15.98 -20.28 4.33
C ILE A 197 17.49 -20.34 4.11
N ASP A 198 18.23 -20.57 5.18
CA ASP A 198 19.66 -20.86 5.10
C ASP A 198 19.85 -22.32 4.67
N LEU A 199 20.34 -22.51 3.44
CA LEU A 199 20.64 -23.84 2.90
C LEU A 199 22.08 -24.24 3.23
N VAL A 200 22.25 -25.48 3.68
CA VAL A 200 23.55 -26.11 3.91
C VAL A 200 23.75 -27.18 2.83
N VAL A 201 24.97 -27.27 2.29
CA VAL A 201 25.29 -28.24 1.22
C VAL A 201 24.93 -29.67 1.66
N GLY A 202 24.16 -30.38 0.83
CA GLY A 202 23.71 -31.76 1.08
C GLY A 202 22.61 -31.92 2.14
N ARG A 203 21.99 -30.82 2.61
CA ARG A 203 20.83 -30.87 3.50
C ARG A 203 19.57 -30.38 2.77
N GLU A 204 18.57 -31.24 2.71
CA GLU A 204 17.26 -30.90 2.18
C GLU A 204 16.46 -30.02 3.16
N VAL A 205 15.79 -29.00 2.63
CA VAL A 205 14.81 -28.18 3.37
C VAL A 205 13.50 -28.13 2.58
N SER A 206 12.38 -28.39 3.26
CA SER A 206 11.05 -28.34 2.65
C SER A 206 10.39 -26.98 2.85
N PHE A 207 9.92 -26.34 1.77
CA PHE A 207 9.13 -25.11 1.83
C PHE A 207 8.00 -25.12 0.79
N ALA A 208 6.81 -24.69 1.20
CA ALA A 208 5.61 -24.61 0.36
C ALA A 208 5.26 -25.92 -0.41
N GLY A 209 5.66 -27.08 0.10
CA GLY A 209 5.42 -28.38 -0.54
C GLY A 209 6.52 -28.84 -1.51
N HIS A 210 7.58 -28.05 -1.66
CA HIS A 210 8.77 -28.39 -2.46
C HIS A 210 9.98 -28.67 -1.57
N THR A 211 10.86 -29.57 -1.98
CA THR A 211 12.16 -29.81 -1.33
C THR A 211 13.27 -29.08 -2.09
N PHE A 212 14.06 -28.32 -1.34
CA PHE A 212 15.21 -27.58 -1.84
C PHE A 212 16.47 -28.23 -1.29
N GLU A 213 17.42 -28.54 -2.17
CA GLU A 213 18.74 -29.04 -1.78
C GLU A 213 19.83 -28.17 -2.41
N LEU A 214 20.74 -27.66 -1.59
CA LEU A 214 21.95 -27.03 -2.09
C LEU A 214 22.96 -28.13 -2.44
N VAL A 215 23.17 -28.33 -3.75
CA VAL A 215 24.08 -29.36 -4.27
C VAL A 215 25.52 -28.90 -4.16
N ASP A 216 25.82 -27.69 -4.61
CA ASP A 216 27.18 -27.13 -4.60
C ASP A 216 27.16 -25.60 -4.78
N VAL A 217 28.28 -24.95 -4.46
CA VAL A 217 28.52 -23.53 -4.74
C VAL A 217 29.74 -23.40 -5.63
N ILE A 218 29.50 -23.05 -6.90
CA ILE A 218 30.55 -22.90 -7.90
C ILE A 218 30.94 -21.43 -8.00
N GLU A 219 32.21 -21.14 -7.71
CA GLU A 219 32.79 -19.83 -7.97
C GLU A 219 33.49 -19.84 -9.34
N GLN A 220 32.99 -19.02 -10.27
CA GLN A 220 33.59 -18.84 -11.58
C GLN A 220 34.17 -17.44 -11.69
N ARG A 221 35.49 -17.39 -11.89
CA ARG A 221 36.24 -16.14 -12.09
C ARG A 221 36.69 -16.02 -13.53
N ASP A 222 36.29 -14.93 -14.17
CA ASP A 222 36.72 -14.53 -15.49
C ASP A 222 37.60 -13.26 -15.38
N SER A 223 38.32 -12.94 -16.45
CA SER A 223 39.15 -11.76 -16.62
C SER A 223 38.43 -10.43 -16.37
N ARG A 224 37.09 -10.41 -16.43
CA ARG A 224 36.25 -9.20 -16.31
C ARG A 224 35.15 -9.31 -15.26
N SER A 225 34.92 -10.47 -14.68
CA SER A 225 33.85 -10.71 -13.71
C SER A 225 34.19 -11.85 -12.75
N GLN A 226 33.60 -11.78 -11.56
CA GLN A 226 33.60 -12.86 -10.58
C GLN A 226 32.14 -13.20 -10.33
N SER A 227 31.76 -14.46 -10.55
CA SER A 227 30.40 -14.95 -10.36
C SER A 227 30.38 -16.09 -9.37
N VAL A 228 29.48 -16.02 -8.41
CA VAL A 228 29.20 -17.12 -7.46
C VAL A 228 27.85 -17.70 -7.87
N ARG A 229 27.83 -19.01 -8.18
CA ARG A 229 26.66 -19.77 -8.58
C ARG A 229 26.30 -20.74 -7.46
N ALA A 230 25.05 -20.74 -7.02
CA ALA A 230 24.54 -21.77 -6.12
C ALA A 230 23.76 -22.78 -6.96
N LEU A 231 24.14 -24.06 -6.94
CA LEU A 231 23.39 -25.13 -7.57
C LEU A 231 22.32 -25.63 -6.60
N VAL A 232 21.06 -25.30 -6.88
CA VAL A 232 19.92 -25.67 -6.04
C VAL A 232 19.04 -26.65 -6.80
N SER A 233 18.95 -27.90 -6.32
CA SER A 233 17.98 -28.87 -6.83
C SER A 233 16.61 -28.61 -6.19
N LEU A 234 15.57 -28.75 -7.02
CA LEU A 234 14.17 -28.66 -6.65
C LEU A 234 13.54 -30.03 -6.83
N ASP A 235 12.95 -30.59 -5.77
CA ASP A 235 12.24 -31.87 -5.76
C ASP A 235 13.07 -33.07 -6.29
N GLY A 236 14.38 -33.04 -6.08
CA GLY A 236 15.31 -34.05 -6.62
C GLY A 236 15.47 -34.01 -8.15
N GLY A 237 14.99 -32.96 -8.79
CA GLY A 237 15.02 -32.72 -10.22
C GLY A 237 16.26 -31.96 -10.70
N GLN A 238 16.12 -31.21 -11.81
CA GLN A 238 17.23 -30.42 -12.36
C GLN A 238 17.72 -29.37 -11.35
N ALA A 239 19.04 -29.25 -11.24
CA ALA A 239 19.67 -28.19 -10.46
C ALA A 239 19.58 -26.85 -11.20
N TYR A 240 18.95 -25.87 -10.56
CA TYR A 240 18.95 -24.48 -10.99
C TYR A 240 20.22 -23.80 -10.50
N ALA A 241 20.76 -22.86 -11.29
CA ALA A 241 22.02 -22.19 -11.00
C ALA A 241 21.85 -20.65 -10.88
N PRO A 242 21.08 -20.13 -9.90
CA PRO A 242 21.08 -18.71 -9.61
C PRO A 242 22.51 -18.22 -9.34
N SER A 243 22.84 -17.04 -9.87
CA SER A 243 24.20 -16.50 -9.81
C SER A 243 24.23 -15.02 -9.46
N ILE A 244 25.17 -14.64 -8.60
CA ILE A 244 25.50 -13.23 -8.33
C ILE A 244 26.80 -12.93 -9.06
N THR A 245 26.77 -11.98 -9.99
CA THR A 245 27.94 -11.59 -10.79
C THR A 245 28.40 -10.20 -10.40
N LYS A 246 29.67 -10.08 -10.02
CA LYS A 246 30.36 -8.81 -9.78
C LYS A 246 31.32 -8.55 -10.92
N PHE A 247 31.09 -7.48 -11.69
CA PHE A 247 32.00 -7.06 -12.74
C PHE A 247 33.20 -6.31 -12.13
N THR A 248 34.40 -6.81 -12.38
CA THR A 248 35.64 -6.29 -11.77
C THR A 248 36.34 -5.24 -12.64
N ARG A 249 35.95 -5.13 -13.93
CA ARG A 249 36.37 -4.06 -14.85
C ARG A 249 35.14 -3.45 -15.53
N ILE A 250 34.66 -2.34 -14.99
CA ILE A 250 33.71 -1.45 -15.66
C ILE A 250 34.50 -0.21 -16.09
N GLY A 251 34.70 -0.01 -17.40
CA GLY A 251 35.22 1.25 -17.94
C GLY A 251 36.74 1.42 -18.07
N MET A 252 37.44 0.48 -18.70
CA MET A 252 38.76 0.78 -19.29
C MET A 252 38.73 0.36 -20.76
N ASN A 253 38.47 1.34 -21.63
CA ASN A 253 38.97 1.33 -23.01
C ASN A 253 40.37 1.92 -22.99
#